data_AF-A0AA51SAI3-F1
#
_entry.id   AF-A0AA51SAI3-F1
#
_cell.length_a   1.000
_cell.length_b   1.000
_cell.length_c   1.000
_cell.angle_alpha   90.00
_cell.angle_beta   90.00
_cell.angle_gamma   90.00
#
_symmetry.space_group_name_H-M   'P 1'
#
loop_
_entity.id
_entity.type
_entity.pdbx_description
1 polymer ?
#
loop_
_entity_poly.entity_id
_entity_poly.type
_entity_poly.pdbx_seq_one_letter_code
_entity_poly.pdbx_strand_id
1 'polypeptide(L)'
;MYGRSWQQVLFITTGQEQHTLLSQLAVNEAGGVKLLMMTSQGFPIVELEKSPKEPIKAKKMLVGVDINPAYVLADIALVHWPVAFINEQLSGALVEQVGTHRQVLQNHKTLITIDYNDDAITLHNIVRDYKIIFKKVTQ
;
A
#
# COMPACT_ATOMS: atom_id res chain seq x y z
N MET A 1 -6.18 -17.47 13.13
CA MET A 1 -5.35 -16.41 13.77
C MET A 1 -4.65 -15.60 12.69
N TYR A 2 -4.42 -14.31 12.91
CA TYR A 2 -3.58 -13.49 12.02
C TYR A 2 -2.12 -13.66 12.44
N GLY A 3 -1.29 -14.25 11.58
CA GLY A 3 0.08 -14.66 11.92
C GLY A 3 1.14 -13.58 11.66
N ARG A 4 0.80 -12.53 10.89
CA ARG A 4 1.65 -11.37 10.64
C ARG A 4 0.82 -10.10 10.69
N SER A 5 1.31 -9.10 11.44
CA SER A 5 0.74 -7.76 11.45
C SER A 5 1.84 -6.73 11.20
N TRP A 6 1.55 -5.78 10.32
CA TRP A 6 2.42 -4.65 10.00
C TRP A 6 1.70 -3.37 10.34
N GLN A 7 2.36 -2.51 11.12
CA GLN A 7 1.91 -1.17 11.43
C GLN A 7 2.84 -0.17 10.76
N GLN A 8 2.25 0.78 10.06
CA GLN A 8 2.98 1.76 9.27
C GLN A 8 2.36 3.13 9.42
N VAL A 9 3.21 4.15 9.54
CA VAL A 9 2.79 5.53 9.30
C VAL A 9 2.89 5.78 7.80
N LEU A 10 1.78 6.22 7.21
CA LEU A 10 1.68 6.59 5.81
C LEU A 10 1.58 8.11 5.70
N PHE A 11 2.55 8.72 5.03
CA PHE A 11 2.46 10.12 4.61
C PHE A 11 2.01 10.13 3.16
N ILE A 12 0.80 10.60 2.92
CA ILE A 12 0.18 10.63 1.59
C ILE A 12 0.09 12.08 1.15
N THR A 13 0.75 12.41 0.04
CA THR A 13 0.71 13.75 -0.55
C THR A 13 -0.05 13.69 -1.87
N THR A 14 -1.06 14.54 -2.02
CA THR A 14 -1.86 14.73 -3.25
C THR A 14 -1.93 16.23 -3.54
N GLY A 15 -1.31 16.69 -4.64
CA GLY A 15 -1.17 18.13 -4.90
C GLY A 15 -0.42 18.86 -3.77
N GLN A 16 -1.07 19.84 -3.13
CA GLN A 16 -0.51 20.58 -1.98
C GLN A 16 -0.92 20.02 -0.61
N GLU A 17 -1.80 19.02 -0.57
CA GLU A 17 -2.31 18.46 0.67
C GLU A 17 -1.47 17.26 1.10
N GLN A 18 -1.09 17.23 2.39
CA GLN A 18 -0.42 16.09 2.99
C GLN A 18 -1.29 15.54 4.12
N HIS A 19 -1.61 14.25 4.04
CA HIS A 19 -2.31 13.52 5.08
C HIS A 19 -1.35 12.55 5.77
N THR A 20 -1.47 12.46 7.09
CA THR A 20 -0.76 11.45 7.89
C THR A 20 -1.76 10.41 8.37
N LEU A 21 -1.58 9.18 7.93
CA LEU A 21 -2.44 8.06 8.27
C LEU A 21 -1.65 7.00 9.05
N LEU A 22 -2.34 6.31 9.94
CA LEU A 22 -1.87 5.08 10.57
C LEU A 22 -2.52 3.91 9.86
N SER A 23 -1.71 2.99 9.33
CA SER A 23 -2.15 1.78 8.66
C SER A 23 -1.78 0.55 9.48
N GLN A 24 -2.73 -0.35 9.68
CA GLN A 24 -2.51 -1.66 10.24
C GLN A 24 -2.97 -2.72 9.24
N LEU A 25 -2.02 -3.47 8.71
CA LEU A 25 -2.26 -4.63 7.86
C LEU A 25 -2.09 -5.90 8.69
N ALA A 26 -3.04 -6.81 8.61
CA ALA A 26 -2.96 -8.13 9.19
C ALA A 26 -3.23 -9.18 8.11
N VAL A 27 -2.38 -10.20 8.03
CA VAL A 27 -2.56 -11.34 7.12
C VAL A 27 -2.65 -12.62 7.94
N ASN A 28 -3.70 -13.41 7.68
CA ASN A 28 -3.91 -14.69 8.31
C ASN A 28 -3.24 -15.82 7.52
N GLU A 29 -3.12 -16.99 8.15
CA GLU A 29 -2.44 -18.16 7.58
C GLU A 29 -3.11 -18.67 6.30
N ALA A 30 -4.42 -18.46 6.15
CA ALA A 30 -5.16 -18.82 4.96
C ALA A 30 -5.03 -17.77 3.83
N GLY A 31 -4.23 -16.71 4.01
CA GLY A 31 -4.04 -15.62 3.06
C GLY A 31 -5.14 -14.55 3.10
N GLY A 32 -6.01 -14.58 4.11
CA GLY A 32 -7.00 -13.55 4.35
C GLY A 32 -6.34 -12.25 4.85
N VAL A 33 -6.79 -11.12 4.33
CA VAL A 33 -6.19 -9.81 4.58
C VAL A 33 -7.20 -8.91 5.30
N LYS A 34 -6.73 -8.19 6.32
CA LYS A 34 -7.46 -7.09 6.95
C LYS A 34 -6.57 -5.86 7.01
N LEU A 35 -7.07 -4.74 6.50
CA LEU A 35 -6.41 -3.44 6.50
C LEU A 35 -7.30 -2.44 7.24
N LEU A 36 -6.75 -1.79 8.25
CA LEU A 36 -7.38 -0.66 8.94
C LEU A 36 -6.53 0.58 8.72
N MET A 37 -7.14 1.65 8.20
CA MET A 37 -6.51 2.95 8.06
C MET A 37 -7.20 3.96 8.96
N MET A 38 -6.42 4.70 9.73
CA MET A 38 -6.88 5.66 10.71
C MET A 38 -6.17 7.00 10.51
N THR A 39 -6.80 8.09 10.97
CA THR A 39 -6.11 9.36 11.18
C THR A 39 -5.04 9.22 12.25
N SER A 40 -4.13 10.18 12.35
CA SER A 40 -3.18 10.26 13.47
C SER A 40 -3.84 10.36 14.86
N GLN A 41 -5.11 10.76 14.91
CA GLN A 41 -5.91 10.88 16.13
C GLN A 41 -6.67 9.57 16.47
N GLY A 42 -6.50 8.51 15.67
CA GLY A 42 -7.13 7.21 15.90
C GLY A 42 -8.53 7.05 15.32
N PHE A 43 -9.08 8.06 14.63
CA PHE A 43 -10.36 7.91 13.95
C PHE A 43 -10.24 7.00 12.72
N PRO A 44 -11.08 5.96 12.58
CA PRO A 44 -11.03 5.08 11.42
C PRO A 44 -11.50 5.82 10.17
N ILE A 45 -10.70 5.72 9.11
CA ILE A 45 -10.98 6.29 7.79
C ILE A 45 -11.50 5.19 6.87
N VAL A 46 -10.84 4.05 6.87
CA VAL A 46 -11.21 2.91 6.02
C VAL A 46 -10.90 1.59 6.71
N GLU A 47 -11.80 0.63 6.55
CA GLU A 47 -11.55 -0.79 6.79
C GLU A 47 -11.67 -1.56 5.47
N LEU A 48 -10.72 -2.45 5.20
CA LEU A 48 -10.75 -3.36 4.06
C LEU A 48 -10.51 -4.79 4.54
N GLU A 49 -11.36 -5.70 4.11
CA GLU A 49 -11.24 -7.13 4.36
C GLU A 49 -11.28 -7.93 3.05
N LYS A 50 -10.37 -8.88 2.92
CA LYS A 50 -10.34 -9.86 1.84
C LYS A 50 -10.19 -11.25 2.45
N SER A 51 -11.29 -11.96 2.61
CA SER A 51 -11.25 -13.38 2.92
C SER A 51 -10.69 -14.17 1.72
N PRO A 52 -10.06 -15.34 1.92
CA PRO A 52 -9.35 -16.06 0.85
C PRO A 52 -10.18 -16.31 -0.41
N LYS A 53 -11.48 -16.56 -0.24
CA LYS A 53 -12.42 -16.90 -1.33
C LYS A 53 -13.52 -15.87 -1.59
N GLU A 54 -13.51 -14.74 -0.88
CA GLU A 54 -14.55 -13.71 -1.04
C GLU A 54 -14.01 -12.50 -1.81
N PRO A 55 -14.88 -11.68 -2.42
CA PRO A 55 -14.49 -10.38 -2.94
C PRO A 55 -13.88 -9.48 -1.83
N ILE A 56 -13.16 -8.44 -2.25
CA ILE A 56 -12.73 -7.38 -1.33
C ILE A 56 -13.97 -6.66 -0.81
N LYS A 57 -14.08 -6.53 0.51
CA LYS A 57 -15.07 -5.70 1.21
C LYS A 57 -14.33 -4.46 1.72
N ALA A 58 -14.76 -3.27 1.31
CA ALA A 58 -14.18 -2.01 1.78
C ALA A 58 -15.27 -1.12 2.37
N LYS A 59 -15.03 -0.58 3.56
CA LYS A 59 -15.90 0.36 4.26
C LYS A 59 -15.17 1.67 4.46
N LYS A 60 -15.59 2.71 3.72
CA LYS A 60 -15.14 4.09 3.97
C LYS A 60 -15.96 4.68 5.12
N MET A 61 -15.28 5.22 6.13
CA MET A 61 -15.87 5.71 7.38
C MET A 61 -15.75 7.22 7.54
N LEU A 62 -14.79 7.85 6.84
CA LEU A 62 -14.63 9.31 6.83
C LEU A 62 -14.83 9.86 5.41
N VAL A 63 -15.68 10.90 5.28
CA VAL A 63 -15.92 11.62 4.03
C VAL A 63 -14.84 12.69 3.85
N GLY A 64 -14.32 12.86 2.65
CA GLY A 64 -13.35 13.93 2.31
C GLY A 64 -11.90 13.47 2.13
N VAL A 65 -11.56 12.21 2.42
CA VAL A 65 -10.27 11.63 2.04
C VAL A 65 -10.43 10.96 0.67
N ASP A 66 -9.92 11.59 -0.39
CA ASP A 66 -9.97 11.04 -1.76
C ASP A 66 -8.90 9.98 -1.99
N ILE A 67 -8.91 8.95 -1.15
CA ILE A 67 -8.00 7.82 -1.23
C ILE A 67 -8.84 6.56 -1.43
N ASN A 68 -8.57 5.85 -2.52
CA ASN A 68 -9.18 4.55 -2.74
C ASN A 68 -8.40 3.48 -1.95
N PRO A 69 -9.04 2.81 -0.97
CA PRO A 69 -8.35 1.82 -0.14
C PRO A 69 -7.83 0.62 -0.93
N ALA A 70 -8.44 0.28 -2.06
CA ALA A 70 -7.94 -0.77 -2.92
C ALA A 70 -6.58 -0.39 -3.54
N TYR A 71 -6.35 0.90 -3.84
CA TYR A 71 -5.08 1.37 -4.35
C TYR A 71 -4.01 1.36 -3.27
N VAL A 72 -4.33 1.81 -2.05
CA VAL A 72 -3.38 1.75 -0.92
C VAL A 72 -3.00 0.30 -0.62
N LEU A 73 -3.96 -0.63 -0.62
CA LEU A 73 -3.65 -2.05 -0.44
C LEU A 73 -2.74 -2.59 -1.55
N ALA A 74 -3.03 -2.24 -2.81
CA ALA A 74 -2.20 -2.64 -3.94
C ALA A 74 -0.78 -2.06 -3.83
N ASP A 75 -0.63 -0.82 -3.38
CA ASP A 75 0.68 -0.19 -3.14
C ASP A 75 1.44 -0.86 -1.99
N ILE A 76 0.77 -1.20 -0.88
CA ILE A 76 1.37 -1.96 0.23
C ILE A 76 1.85 -3.33 -0.28
N ALA A 77 1.02 -4.02 -1.07
CA ALA A 77 1.38 -5.29 -1.68
C ALA A 77 2.59 -5.14 -2.63
N LEU A 78 2.59 -4.10 -3.46
CA LEU A 78 3.67 -3.79 -4.38
C LEU A 78 4.99 -3.49 -3.66
N VAL A 79 4.95 -2.92 -2.45
CA VAL A 79 6.13 -2.66 -1.62
C VAL A 79 6.65 -3.93 -0.95
N HIS A 80 5.77 -4.83 -0.50
CA HIS A 80 6.18 -5.93 0.37
C HIS A 80 6.24 -7.31 -0.29
N TRP A 81 5.57 -7.52 -1.41
CA TRP A 81 5.55 -8.84 -2.05
C TRP A 81 6.79 -9.10 -2.92
N PRO A 82 7.18 -10.39 -3.10
CA PRO A 82 8.24 -10.76 -4.00
C PRO A 82 7.92 -10.36 -5.45
N VAL A 83 8.91 -9.83 -6.16
CA VAL A 83 8.75 -9.37 -7.56
C VAL A 83 8.25 -10.49 -8.48
N ALA A 84 8.82 -11.69 -8.36
CA ALA A 84 8.42 -12.85 -9.16
C ALA A 84 6.93 -13.16 -9.00
N PHE A 85 6.45 -13.20 -7.75
CA PHE A 85 5.04 -13.41 -7.45
C PHE A 85 4.14 -12.33 -8.04
N ILE A 86 4.53 -11.05 -7.93
CA ILE A 86 3.74 -9.96 -8.50
C ILE A 86 3.65 -10.09 -10.02
N ASN A 87 4.78 -10.37 -10.69
CA ASN A 87 4.82 -10.49 -12.15
C ASN A 87 3.98 -11.65 -12.68
N GLU A 88 3.84 -12.75 -11.93
CA GLU A 88 2.92 -13.85 -12.29
C GLU A 88 1.45 -13.42 -12.28
N GLN A 89 1.09 -12.39 -11.52
CA GLN A 89 -0.29 -11.90 -11.39
C GLN A 89 -0.59 -10.68 -12.27
N LEU A 90 0.42 -10.09 -12.90
CA LEU A 90 0.25 -8.93 -13.76
C LEU A 90 0.04 -9.34 -15.23
N SER A 91 -0.76 -8.54 -15.94
CA SER A 91 -0.91 -8.63 -17.39
C SER A 91 -0.62 -7.26 -18.01
N GLY A 92 0.36 -7.21 -18.92
CA GLY A 92 0.73 -6.00 -19.65
C GLY A 92 1.57 -4.97 -18.89
N ALA A 93 1.94 -5.23 -17.63
CA ALA A 93 2.90 -4.44 -16.87
C ALA A 93 3.97 -5.37 -16.26
N LEU A 94 5.15 -4.81 -15.99
CA LEU A 94 6.28 -5.53 -15.41
C LEU A 94 6.78 -4.78 -14.17
N VAL A 95 7.09 -5.54 -13.12
CA VAL A 95 7.83 -5.06 -11.96
C VAL A 95 9.28 -5.49 -12.08
N GLU A 96 10.18 -4.53 -11.93
CA GLU A 96 11.63 -4.76 -11.89
C GLU A 96 12.19 -4.23 -10.57
N GLN A 97 13.22 -4.90 -10.04
CA GLN A 97 13.96 -4.42 -8.87
C GLN A 97 15.45 -4.51 -9.13
N VAL A 98 16.15 -3.39 -8.91
CA VAL A 98 17.60 -3.27 -9.00
C VAL A 98 18.10 -2.67 -7.69
N GLY A 99 18.76 -3.49 -6.88
CA GLY A 99 19.21 -3.10 -5.54
C GLY A 99 18.04 -2.61 -4.67
N THR A 100 18.14 -1.37 -4.21
CA THR A 100 17.16 -0.67 -3.38
C THR A 100 16.12 0.11 -4.16
N HIS A 101 16.05 -0.05 -5.47
CA HIS A 101 15.05 0.60 -6.33
C HIS A 101 14.16 -0.43 -7.00
N ARG A 102 12.85 -0.22 -6.99
CA ARG A 102 11.84 -1.02 -7.70
C ARG A 102 10.97 -0.10 -8.53
N GLN A 103 10.58 -0.56 -9.72
CA GLN A 103 9.71 0.20 -10.61
C GLN A 103 8.63 -0.69 -11.24
N VAL A 104 7.50 -0.09 -11.55
CA VAL A 104 6.44 -0.69 -12.38
C VAL A 104 6.46 -0.02 -13.74
N LEU A 105 6.59 -0.82 -14.78
CA LEU A 105 6.72 -0.40 -16.16
C LEU A 105 5.56 -0.93 -16.99
N GLN A 106 5.06 -0.12 -17.90
CA GLN A 106 4.16 -0.55 -18.96
C GLN A 106 4.56 0.15 -20.25
N ASN A 107 4.78 -0.61 -21.32
CA ASN A 107 5.21 -0.07 -22.63
C ASN A 107 6.43 0.88 -22.53
N HIS A 108 7.44 0.50 -21.74
CA HIS A 108 8.65 1.29 -21.44
C HIS A 108 8.40 2.62 -20.67
N LYS A 109 7.18 2.86 -20.19
CA LYS A 109 6.86 4.00 -19.34
C LYS A 109 6.80 3.56 -17.87
N THR A 110 7.54 4.28 -17.02
CA THR A 110 7.45 4.11 -15.57
C THR A 110 6.12 4.65 -15.07
N LEU A 111 5.38 3.81 -14.35
CA LEU A 111 4.10 4.13 -13.74
C LEU A 111 4.25 4.40 -12.24
N ILE A 112 5.13 3.63 -11.59
CA ILE A 112 5.37 3.68 -10.14
C ILE A 112 6.86 3.47 -9.89
N THR A 113 7.45 4.24 -8.98
CA THR A 113 8.78 3.99 -8.43
C THR A 113 8.71 3.74 -6.94
N ILE A 114 9.61 2.90 -6.43
CA ILE A 114 9.72 2.54 -5.03
C ILE A 114 11.19 2.54 -4.64
N ASP A 115 11.54 3.38 -3.68
CA ASP A 115 12.88 3.50 -3.11
C ASP A 115 12.90 2.94 -1.68
N TYR A 116 13.77 1.96 -1.45
CA TYR A 116 13.97 1.32 -0.16
C TYR A 116 15.18 1.93 0.53
N ASN A 117 14.96 2.80 1.52
CA ASN A 117 16.01 3.34 2.37
C ASN A 117 15.94 2.69 3.76
N ASP A 118 17.01 2.82 4.56
CA ASP A 118 17.10 2.19 5.88
C ASP A 118 15.95 2.61 6.82
N ASP A 119 15.55 3.89 6.76
CA ASP A 119 14.55 4.46 7.67
C ASP A 119 13.13 4.48 7.11
N ALA A 120 12.98 4.36 5.79
CA ALA A 120 11.69 4.53 5.12
C ALA A 120 11.68 3.91 3.73
N ILE A 121 10.50 3.47 3.32
CA ILE A 121 10.23 3.11 1.93
C ILE A 121 9.39 4.22 1.32
N THR A 122 9.78 4.72 0.16
CA THR A 122 9.02 5.75 -0.56
C THR A 122 8.46 5.15 -1.84
N LEU A 123 7.14 5.18 -1.99
CA LEU A 123 6.46 4.86 -3.24
C LEU A 123 5.95 6.15 -3.87
N HIS A 124 6.21 6.32 -5.16
CA HIS A 124 5.66 7.41 -5.96
C HIS A 124 4.81 6.83 -7.09
N ASN A 125 3.50 7.12 -7.06
CA ASN A 125 2.56 6.68 -8.08
C ASN A 125 2.33 7.81 -9.08
N ILE A 126 3.04 7.77 -10.20
CA ILE A 126 3.04 8.81 -11.23
C ILE A 126 1.68 8.92 -11.92
N VAL A 127 0.97 7.79 -12.04
CA VAL A 127 -0.35 7.74 -12.71
C VAL A 127 -1.43 8.43 -11.88
N ARG A 128 -1.29 8.41 -10.56
CA ARG A 128 -2.30 8.92 -9.62
C ARG A 128 -1.84 10.18 -8.87
N ASP A 129 -0.69 10.72 -9.23
CA ASP A 129 -0.12 11.94 -8.65
C ASP A 129 -0.08 11.94 -7.12
N TYR A 130 0.41 10.84 -6.54
CA TYR A 130 0.66 10.78 -5.09
C TYR A 130 1.95 10.06 -4.73
N LYS A 131 2.42 10.40 -3.53
CA LYS A 131 3.55 9.76 -2.87
C LYS A 131 3.10 9.17 -1.54
N ILE A 132 3.57 7.96 -1.24
CA ILE A 132 3.41 7.31 0.06
C ILE A 132 4.78 7.08 0.66
N ILE A 133 4.99 7.57 1.89
CA ILE A 133 6.16 7.22 2.68
C ILE A 133 5.73 6.23 3.76
N PHE A 134 6.31 5.03 3.74
CA PHE A 134 6.11 4.00 4.74
C PHE A 134 7.23 4.09 5.77
N LYS A 135 6.86 4.37 7.02
CA LYS A 135 7.77 4.27 8.17
C LYS A 135 7.30 3.16 9.10
N LYS A 136 8.23 2.32 9.53
CA LYS A 136 7.96 1.37 10.62
C LYS A 136 7.61 2.15 11.88
N VAL A 137 6.66 1.65 12.65
CA VAL A 137 6.43 2.13 14.00
C VAL A 137 7.54 1.56 14.88
N THR A 138 8.44 2.41 15.35
CA THR A 138 9.42 2.03 16.38
C THR A 138 8.66 1.80 17.68
N GLN A 139 8.77 0.59 18.23
CA GLN A 139 8.25 0.26 19.57
C GLN A 139 9.23 0.71 20.64
#